data_AF-A0A430AM29-F1
#
_entry.id   AF-A0A430AM29-F1
#
_cell.length_a   1.000
_cell.length_b   1.000
_cell.length_c   1.000
_cell.angle_alpha   90.00
_cell.angle_beta   90.00
_cell.angle_gamma   90.00
#
_symmetry.space_group_name_H-M   'P 1'
#
loop_
_entity.id
_entity.type
_entity.pdbx_description
1 polymer ?
#
loop_
_entity_poly.entity_id
_entity_poly.type
_entity_poly.pdbx_seq_one_letter_code
_entity_poly.pdbx_strand_id
1 'polypeptide(L)' 'MLEIHYLVSKNDSQESVKTYEKAADFIAAQYLEVPDLQDYYIVTNVLLDGKPLQLEEQTISGLFNKLNQ' A
#
# COMPACT_ATOMS: atom_id res chain seq x y z
N MET A 1 1.60 -0.07 12.95
CA MET A 1 0.57 0.58 12.10
C MET A 1 1.18 0.90 10.75
N LEU A 2 0.51 0.48 9.69
CA LEU A 2 0.86 0.82 8.30
C LEU A 2 -0.20 1.77 7.76
N GLU A 3 0.22 2.88 7.17
CA GLU A 3 -0.63 3.86 6.51
C GLU A 3 -0.18 4.01 5.06
N ILE A 4 -1.12 3.86 4.12
CA ILE A 4 -0.86 3.84 2.69
C ILE A 4 -1.73 4.91 2.04
N HIS A 5 -1.08 5.86 1.39
CA HIS A 5 -1.72 6.84 0.52
C HIS A 5 -1.60 6.36 -0.91
N TYR A 6 -2.71 6.36 -1.65
CA TYR A 6 -2.73 5.81 -2.99
C TYR A 6 -3.76 6.47 -3.92
N LEU A 7 -3.53 6.30 -5.22
CA LEU A 7 -4.44 6.66 -6.30
C LEU A 7 -4.88 5.39 -7.03
N VAL A 8 -6.17 5.28 -7.33
CA VAL A 8 -6.75 4.16 -8.08
C VAL A 8 -6.31 4.20 -9.54
N SER A 9 -6.10 5.40 -10.08
CA SER A 9 -5.53 5.64 -11.41
C SER A 9 -4.52 6.77 -11.37
N LYS A 10 -3.54 6.77 -12.28
CA LYS A 10 -2.57 7.86 -12.44
C LYS A 10 -3.20 9.22 -12.77
N ASN A 11 -4.42 9.19 -13.32
CA ASN A 11 -5.17 10.40 -13.67
C ASN A 11 -6.12 10.85 -12.56
N ASP A 12 -6.25 10.08 -11.48
CA ASP A 12 -7.06 10.51 -10.35
C ASP A 12 -6.37 11.65 -9.61
N SER A 13 -7.18 12.65 -9.26
CA SER A 13 -6.72 13.78 -8.44
C SER A 13 -7.04 13.59 -6.96
N GLN A 14 -7.81 12.55 -6.62
CA GLN A 14 -8.23 12.27 -5.26
C GLN A 14 -7.44 11.11 -4.68
N GLU A 15 -6.59 11.43 -3.70
CA GLU A 15 -5.85 10.45 -2.92
C GLU A 15 -6.78 9.74 -1.92
N SER A 16 -6.62 8.43 -1.82
CA SER A 16 -7.26 7.57 -0.82
C SER A 16 -6.23 7.14 0.22
N VAL A 17 -6.69 6.89 1.44
CA VAL A 17 -5.85 6.42 2.54
C VAL A 17 -6.39 5.11 3.08
N LYS A 18 -5.52 4.12 3.21
CA LYS A 18 -5.80 2.84 3.86
C LYS A 18 -4.84 2.62 5.01
N THR A 19 -5.37 2.21 6.16
CA THR A 19 -4.57 1.87 7.33
C THR A 19 -4.75 0.40 7.70
N TYR A 20 -3.67 -0.18 8.22
CA TYR A 20 -3.63 -1.51 8.83
C TYR A 20 -2.95 -1.40 10.20
N GLU A 21 -3.41 -2.14 11.20
CA GLU A 21 -2.80 -2.11 12.53
C GLU A 21 -1.35 -2.58 12.48
N LYS A 22 -1.05 -3.58 11.64
CA LYS A 22 0.29 -4.10 11.39
C LYS A 22 0.55 -4.27 9.89
N ALA A 23 1.81 -4.18 9.48
CA ALA A 23 2.22 -4.47 8.11
C ALA A 23 1.85 -5.90 7.67
N ALA A 24 1.86 -6.87 8.59
CA ALA A 24 1.46 -8.24 8.33
C ALA A 24 -0.04 -8.37 7.95
N ASP A 25 -0.90 -7.49 8.45
CA ASP A 25 -2.33 -7.53 8.12
C ASP A 25 -2.55 -7.09 6.65
N PHE A 26 -1.74 -6.13 6.17
CA PHE A 26 -1.70 -5.77 4.76
C PHE A 26 -1.23 -6.94 3.90
N ILE A 27 -0.12 -7.61 4.27
CA ILE A 27 0.39 -8.78 3.54
C ILE A 27 -0.69 -9.87 3.47
N ALA A 28 -1.35 -10.17 4.59
CA ALA A 28 -2.44 -11.15 4.63
C ALA A 28 -3.63 -10.74 3.74
N ALA A 29 -4.00 -9.45 3.73
CA ALA A 29 -5.07 -8.93 2.89
C ALA A 29 -4.77 -9.08 1.39
N GLN A 30 -3.50 -8.96 0.98
CA GLN A 30 -3.09 -9.16 -0.42
C GLN A 30 -3.16 -10.62 -0.88
N TYR A 31 -3.21 -11.59 0.05
CA TYR A 31 -3.41 -13.01 -0.28
C TYR A 31 -4.89 -13.43 -0.38
N LEU A 32 -5.84 -12.54 -0.10
CA LEU A 32 -7.26 -12.84 -0.26
C LEU A 32 -7.64 -13.03 -1.73
N GLU A 33 -8.66 -13.84 -1.99
CA GLU A 33 -9.21 -14.02 -3.35
C GLU A 33 -9.62 -12.68 -3.98
N VAL A 34 -10.13 -11.75 -3.16
CA VAL A 34 -10.40 -10.37 -3.55
C VAL A 34 -9.72 -9.45 -2.54
N PRO A 35 -8.52 -8.91 -2.87
CA PRO A 35 -7.85 -7.96 -2.01
C PRO A 35 -8.57 -6.62 -2.03
N ASP A 36 -8.47 -5.88 -0.92
CA ASP A 36 -9.06 -4.56 -0.77
C ASP A 36 -8.29 -3.47 -1.51
N LEU A 37 -7.00 -3.68 -1.76
CA LEU A 37 -6.16 -2.85 -2.61
C LEU A 37 -5.69 -3.67 -3.82
N GLN A 38 -5.83 -3.09 -5.00
CA GLN A 38 -5.38 -3.73 -6.24
C GLN A 38 -3.90 -3.44 -6.48
N ASP A 39 -3.19 -4.44 -7.00
CA ASP A 39 -1.76 -4.41 -7.29
C ASP A 39 -1.27 -3.16 -8.03
N TYR A 40 -2.03 -2.69 -9.01
CA TYR A 40 -1.66 -1.59 -9.89
C TYR A 40 -1.98 -0.20 -9.32
N TYR A 41 -2.63 -0.10 -8.15
CA TYR A 41 -2.87 1.19 -7.51
C TYR A 41 -1.53 1.86 -7.20
N ILE A 42 -1.49 3.18 -7.42
CA ILE A 42 -0.27 3.96 -7.34
C ILE A 42 -0.10 4.43 -5.91
N VAL A 43 1.00 4.04 -5.28
CA VAL A 43 1.31 4.45 -3.91
C VAL A 43 2.06 5.77 -3.93
N THR A 44 1.47 6.80 -3.33
CA THR A 44 2.02 8.16 -3.29
C THR A 44 2.83 8.41 -2.02
N ASN A 45 2.46 7.78 -0.91
CA ASN A 45 3.17 7.85 0.36
C ASN A 45 2.86 6.61 1.22
N VAL A 46 3.83 6.18 2.03
CA VAL A 46 3.67 5.09 2.99
C VAL A 46 4.34 5.46 4.30
N LEU A 47 3.64 5.26 5.41
CA LEU A 47 4.18 5.40 6.75
C LEU A 47 4.10 4.05 7.47
N LEU A 48 5.24 3.58 8.00
CA LEU A 48 5.31 2.44 8.91
C LEU A 48 5.65 2.97 10.31
N ASP A 49 4.70 2.82 11.24
CA ASP A 49 4.77 3.35 12.60
C ASP A 49 5.11 4.85 12.61
N GLY A 50 4.47 5.60 11.70
CA GLY A 50 4.66 7.05 11.53
C GLY A 50 5.96 7.46 10.83
N LYS A 51 6.79 6.50 10.38
CA LYS A 51 8.03 6.77 9.67
C LYS A 51 7.87 6.54 8.16
N PRO A 52 8.32 7.47 7.30
CA PRO A 52 8.27 7.27 5.85
C PRO A 52 9.00 6.01 5.41
N LEU A 53 8.35 5.23 4.55
CA LEU A 53 8.94 4.06 3.90
C LEU A 53 9.15 4.36 2.42
N GLN A 54 10.41 4.36 1.97
CA GLN A 54 10.73 4.52 0.55
C GLN A 54 10.46 3.23 -0.22
N LEU A 55 9.80 3.39 -1.36
CA LEU A 55 9.52 2.33 -2.32
C LEU A 55 10.29 2.58 -3.61
N GLU A 56 10.93 1.54 -4.14
CA GLU A 56 11.54 1.57 -5.48
C GLU A 56 10.45 1.57 -6.56
N GLU A 57 9.41 0.75 -6.34
CA GLU A 57 8.21 0.69 -7.16
C GLU A 57 7.03 1.25 -6.38
N GLN A 58 6.48 2.38 -6.86
CA GLN A 58 5.39 3.12 -6.22
C GLN A 58 4.01 2.52 -6.56
N THR A 59 3.86 1.22 -6.32
CA THR A 59 2.62 0.45 -6.54
C THR A 59 2.30 -0.39 -5.31
N ILE A 60 1.07 -0.89 -5.20
CA ILE A 60 0.70 -1.82 -4.11
C ILE A 60 1.52 -3.11 -4.20
N SER A 61 1.77 -3.65 -5.40
CA SER A 61 2.67 -4.79 -5.57
C SER A 61 4.10 -4.47 -5.11
N GLY A 62 4.60 -3.28 -5.42
CA GLY A 62 5.91 -2.81 -4.95
C GLY A 62 6.01 -2.75 -3.42
N LEU A 63 4.96 -2.23 -2.77
CA LEU A 63 4.85 -2.23 -1.30
C LEU A 63 4.79 -3.65 -0.73
N PHE A 64 3.99 -4.54 -1.32
CA PHE A 64 3.91 -5.95 -0.92
C PHE A 64 5.28 -6.62 -0.99
N ASN A 65 5.98 -6.50 -2.11
CA ASN A 65 7.31 -7.07 -2.30
C ASN A 65 8.33 -6.51 -1.29
N LYS A 66 8.20 -5.24 -0.91
CA LYS A 66 9.08 -4.60 0.09
C LYS A 66 8.86 -5.14 1.50
N LEU A 67 7.61 -5.42 1.86
CA LEU A 67 7.24 -5.84 3.22
C LEU A 67 7.29 -7.36 3.41
N ASN A 68 7.25 -8.14 2.33
CA ASN A 68 7.23 -9.60 2.36
C ASN A 68 8.62 -10.24 2.10
N GLN A 69 9.70 -9.60 2.59
CA GLN A 69 11.08 -10.11 2.52
C GLN A 69 11.48 -10.88 3.78
#